data_AF-A0A4Y8AV95-F1
#
_entry.id   AF-A0A4Y8AV95-F1
#
_cell.length_a   1.000
_cell.length_b   1.000
_cell.length_c   1.000
_cell.angle_alpha   90.00
_cell.angle_beta   90.00
_cell.angle_gamma   90.00
#
_symmetry.space_group_name_H-M   'P 1'
#
loop_
_entity.id
_entity.type
_entity.pdbx_description
1 polymer ?
#
loop_
_entity_poly.entity_id
_entity_poly.type
_entity_poly.pdbx_seq_one_letter_code
_entity_poly.pdbx_strand_id
1 'polypeptide(L)'
;MKKYLFLKVWVVLIMLTITTTLVSNSTLSKTRVAILILGLSVFKFFGVSFYFMELKKAHIFWKISITIFVVFLTTILVLMR
;
A
#
# COMPACT_ATOMS: atom_id res chain seq x y z
N MET A 1 -20.71 1.17 -1.25
CA MET A 1 -19.98 1.15 0.04
C MET A 1 -20.63 2.17 0.98
N LYS A 2 -20.69 1.94 2.31
CA LYS A 2 -21.24 2.97 3.22
C LYS A 2 -20.29 4.19 3.21
N LYS A 3 -20.82 5.41 3.00
CA LYS A 3 -20.01 6.64 2.79
C LYS A 3 -18.97 6.89 3.89
N TYR A 4 -19.26 6.52 5.14
CA TYR A 4 -18.32 6.69 6.25
C TYR A 4 -17.07 5.79 6.15
N LEU A 5 -17.19 4.58 5.59
CA LEU A 5 -16.03 3.70 5.39
C LEU A 5 -15.08 4.26 4.34
N PHE A 6 -15.64 4.84 3.27
CA PHE A 6 -14.87 5.50 2.22
C PHE A 6 -14.02 6.64 2.80
N LEU A 7 -14.66 7.55 3.55
CA LEU A 7 -13.98 8.68 4.19
C LEU A 7 -12.89 8.22 5.16
N LYS A 8 -13.16 7.18 5.96
CA LYS A 8 -12.17 6.63 6.91
C LYS A 8 -10.91 6.12 6.19
N VAL A 9 -11.07 5.36 5.11
CA VAL A 9 -9.93 4.81 4.36
C VAL A 9 -9.18 5.92 3.63
N TRP A 10 -9.89 6.91 3.11
CA TRP A 10 -9.28 8.07 2.47
C TRP A 10 -8.40 8.88 3.44
N VAL A 11 -8.87 9.14 4.66
CA VAL A 11 -8.07 9.79 5.70
C VAL A 11 -6.83 8.96 6.05
N VAL A 12 -6.95 7.63 6.16
CA VAL A 12 -5.81 6.73 6.40
C VAL A 12 -4.79 6.83 5.26
N LEU A 13 -5.21 6.87 4.00
CA LEU A 13 -4.33 7.03 2.84
C LEU A 13 -3.57 8.37 2.85
N ILE A 14 -4.21 9.45 3.29
CA ILE A 14 -3.57 10.76 3.46
C ILE A 14 -2.51 10.68 4.55
N MET A 15 -2.84 10.08 5.70
CA MET A 15 -1.88 9.89 6.80
C MET A 15 -0.68 9.05 6.35
N LEU A 16 -0.90 7.96 5.61
CA LEU A 16 0.18 7.17 5.01
C LEU A 16 1.03 7.98 4.01
N THR A 17 0.47 9.05 3.41
CA THR A 17 1.21 9.90 2.49
C THR A 17 2.11 10.89 3.22
N ILE A 18 1.60 11.47 4.29
CA ILE A 18 2.39 12.32 5.18
C ILE A 18 3.53 11.52 5.83
N THR A 19 3.26 10.29 6.26
CA THR A 19 4.33 9.43 6.82
C THR A 19 5.38 9.08 5.78
N THR A 20 5.00 8.81 4.51
CA THR A 20 6.01 8.59 3.45
C THR A 20 6.91 9.79 3.23
N THR A 21 6.37 11.02 3.27
CA THR A 21 7.17 12.24 3.11
C THR A 21 8.08 12.53 4.30
N LEU A 22 7.67 12.16 5.51
CA LEU A 22 8.52 12.26 6.70
C LEU A 22 9.66 11.25 6.64
N VAL A 23 9.37 10.01 6.24
CA VAL A 23 10.37 8.94 6.09
C VAL A 23 11.39 9.28 5.00
N SER A 24 10.97 9.87 3.88
CA SER A 24 11.90 10.26 2.80
C SER A 24 12.90 11.35 3.21
N ASN A 25 12.51 12.24 4.13
CA ASN A 25 13.37 13.32 4.64
C ASN A 25 14.14 12.95 5.92
N SER A 26 14.02 11.71 6.39
CA SER A 26 14.73 11.24 7.59
C SER A 26 16.23 11.03 7.32
N THR A 27 17.05 11.13 8.37
CA THR A 27 18.51 10.90 8.32
C THR A 27 18.90 9.41 8.30
N LEU A 28 17.93 8.51 8.07
CA LEU A 28 18.15 7.07 8.00
C LEU A 28 18.98 6.70 6.76
N SER A 29 19.62 5.53 6.80
CA SER A 29 20.35 5.02 5.64
C SER A 29 19.41 4.83 4.45
N LYS A 30 19.89 5.17 3.24
CA LYS A 30 19.10 5.09 2.00
C LYS A 30 18.38 3.74 1.89
N THR A 31 19.07 2.63 2.15
CA THR A 31 18.52 1.26 2.13
C THR A 31 17.30 1.12 3.03
N ARG A 32 17.38 1.55 4.31
CA ARG A 32 16.27 1.48 5.27
C ARG A 32 15.10 2.36 4.86
N VAL A 33 15.38 3.58 4.39
CA VAL A 33 14.35 4.53 3.94
C VAL A 33 13.46 3.91 2.87
N ALA A 34 14.01 3.34 1.80
CA ALA A 34 13.13 2.78 0.77
C ALA A 34 12.58 1.37 1.05
N ILE A 35 13.11 0.60 2.00
CA ILE A 35 12.37 -0.57 2.53
C ILE A 35 11.09 -0.09 3.24
N LEU A 36 11.18 0.98 4.05
CA LEU A 36 10.02 1.57 4.72
C LEU A 36 9.01 2.16 3.72
N ILE A 37 9.49 2.88 2.71
CA ILE A 37 8.62 3.43 1.66
C ILE A 37 7.94 2.31 0.86
N LEU A 38 8.66 1.23 0.54
CA LEU A 38 8.07 0.04 -0.10
C LEU A 38 6.97 -0.56 0.77
N GLY A 39 7.21 -0.79 2.06
CA GLY A 39 6.20 -1.29 2.98
C GLY A 39 4.96 -0.38 3.07
N LEU A 40 5.17 0.93 3.16
CA LEU A 40 4.08 1.91 3.15
C LEU A 40 3.30 1.89 1.83
N SER A 41 3.98 1.71 0.69
CA SER A 41 3.35 1.61 -0.63
C SER A 41 2.44 0.38 -0.75
N VAL A 42 2.86 -0.77 -0.20
CA VAL A 42 2.05 -2.00 -0.15
C VAL A 42 0.76 -1.78 0.62
N PHE A 43 0.85 -1.16 1.80
CA PHE A 43 -0.34 -0.83 2.58
C PHE A 43 -1.28 0.13 1.85
N LYS A 44 -0.75 1.16 1.17
CA LYS A 44 -1.56 2.07 0.34
C LYS A 44 -2.25 1.31 -0.79
N PHE A 45 -1.52 0.45 -1.49
CA PHE A 45 -2.05 -0.33 -2.60
C PHE A 45 -3.25 -1.17 -2.14
N PHE A 46 -3.12 -1.95 -1.06
CA PHE A 46 -4.24 -2.71 -0.53
C PHE A 46 -5.43 -1.85 -0.11
N GLY A 47 -5.18 -0.69 0.51
CA GLY A 47 -6.22 0.29 0.86
C GLY A 47 -7.02 0.73 -0.37
N VAL A 48 -6.33 1.08 -1.46
CA VAL A 48 -6.96 1.47 -2.73
C VAL A 48 -7.68 0.30 -3.38
N SER A 49 -7.00 -0.83 -3.55
CA SER A 49 -7.53 -1.99 -4.27
C SER A 49 -8.77 -2.57 -3.58
N PHE A 50 -8.78 -2.72 -2.26
CA PHE A 50 -9.94 -3.30 -1.56
C PHE A 50 -11.12 -2.34 -1.39
N TYR A 51 -10.89 -1.04 -1.19
CA TYR A 51 -11.96 -0.08 -0.88
C TYR A 51 -12.37 0.82 -2.04
N PHE A 52 -11.45 1.21 -2.93
CA PHE A 52 -11.77 2.09 -4.06
C PHE A 52 -12.03 1.31 -5.35
N MET A 53 -11.28 0.23 -5.60
CA MET A 53 -11.56 -0.67 -6.74
C MET A 53 -12.63 -1.74 -6.41
N GLU A 54 -13.27 -1.62 -5.25
CA GLU A 54 -14.31 -2.54 -4.76
C GLU A 54 -13.93 -4.04 -4.80
N LEU A 55 -12.63 -4.40 -4.73
CA LEU A 55 -12.22 -5.83 -4.73
C LEU A 55 -12.84 -6.64 -3.61
N LYS A 56 -13.31 -6.01 -2.53
CA LYS A 56 -14.08 -6.69 -1.48
C LYS A 56 -15.30 -7.44 -2.03
N LYS A 57 -15.97 -6.91 -3.05
CA LYS A 57 -17.12 -7.54 -3.70
C LYS A 57 -16.73 -8.45 -4.87
N ALA A 58 -15.48 -8.36 -5.33
CA ALA A 58 -15.00 -9.18 -6.44
C ALA A 58 -14.87 -10.65 -6.05
N HIS A 59 -14.87 -11.50 -7.08
CA HIS A 59 -14.61 -12.93 -6.94
C HIS A 59 -13.29 -13.19 -6.22
N ILE A 60 -13.23 -14.30 -5.48
CA ILE A 60 -12.04 -14.69 -4.72
C ILE A 60 -10.78 -14.80 -5.61
N PHE A 61 -10.96 -15.19 -6.87
CA PHE A 61 -9.91 -15.23 -7.88
C PHE A 61 -9.18 -13.88 -8.02
N TRP A 62 -9.91 -12.76 -8.12
CA TRP A 62 -9.31 -11.43 -8.25
C TRP A 62 -8.57 -10.99 -6.99
N LYS A 63 -9.12 -11.31 -5.81
CA LYS A 63 -8.48 -11.00 -4.53
C LYS A 63 -7.13 -11.73 -4.40
N ILE A 64 -7.08 -13.00 -4.78
CA ILE A 64 -5.87 -13.82 -4.74
C ILE A 64 -4.87 -13.31 -5.79
N SER A 65 -5.30 -13.11 -7.04
CA SER A 65 -4.44 -12.65 -8.13
C SER A 65 -3.71 -11.35 -7.78
N ILE A 66 -4.43 -10.36 -7.25
CA ILE A 66 -3.86 -9.08 -6.86
C ILE A 66 -2.92 -9.21 -5.65
N THR A 67 -3.26 -10.07 -4.70
CA THR A 67 -2.38 -10.33 -3.54
C THR A 67 -1.06 -10.97 -4.00
N ILE A 68 -1.13 -11.98 -4.89
CA ILE A 68 0.06 -12.62 -5.47
C ILE A 68 0.90 -11.59 -6.23
N PHE A 69 0.26 -10.75 -7.06
CA PHE A 69 0.95 -9.72 -7.83
C PHE A 69 1.74 -8.76 -6.92
N VAL A 70 1.12 -8.28 -5.84
CA VAL A 70 1.79 -7.38 -4.88
C VAL A 70 2.96 -8.07 -4.19
N VAL A 71 2.78 -9.30 -3.71
CA VAL A 71 3.85 -10.06 -3.03
C VAL A 71 5.00 -10.32 -3.99
N PHE A 72 4.71 -10.72 -5.23
CA PHE A 72 5.72 -10.96 -6.25
C PHE A 72 6.53 -9.70 -6.57
N LEU A 73 5.84 -8.59 -6.86
CA LEU A 73 6.47 -7.32 -7.22
C LEU A 73 7.30 -6.74 -6.06
N THR A 74 6.80 -6.85 -4.83
CA THR A 74 7.53 -6.39 -3.64
C THR A 74 8.76 -7.24 -3.35
N THR A 75 8.66 -8.56 -3.53
CA THR A 75 9.81 -9.47 -3.38
C THR A 75 10.91 -9.13 -4.38
N ILE A 76 10.54 -8.89 -5.65
CA ILE A 76 11.49 -8.48 -6.70
C ILE A 76 12.17 -7.16 -6.34
N LEU A 77 11.39 -6.15 -5.95
CA LEU A 77 11.93 -4.83 -5.61
C LEU A 77 12.85 -4.85 -4.39
N VAL A 78 12.59 -5.75 -3.44
CA VAL A 78 13.47 -5.95 -2.27
C VAL A 78 14.75 -6.67 -2.68
N LEU A 79 14.69 -7.65 -3.58
CA LEU A 79 15.87 -8.39 -4.05
C LEU A 79 16.79 -7.54 -4.94
N MET A 80 16.22 -6.62 -5.72
CA MET A 80 16.97 -5.74 -6.65
C MET A 80 17.74 -4.62 -5.94
N ARG A 81 17.47 -4.40 -4.66
CA ARG A 81 17.97 -3.27 -3.87
C ARG A 81 19.24 -3.61 -3.10
#